data_AF-K1WVM0-F1
#
_entry.id   AF-K1WVM0-F1
#
_cell.length_a   1.000
_cell.length_b   1.000
_cell.length_c   1.000
_cell.angle_alpha   90.00
_cell.angle_beta   90.00
_cell.angle_gamma   90.00
#
_symmetry.space_group_name_H-M   'P 1'
#
loop_
_entity.id
_entity.type
_entity.pdbx_description
1 polymer ?
#
loop_
_entity_poly.entity_id
_entity_poly.type
_entity_poly.pdbx_seq_one_letter_code
_entity_poly.pdbx_strand_id
1 'polypeptide(L)'
;MSANTEMDLDGSETSHFQLLDASRESYDPQLAAALRTAQDEYSLSNPKSSLAHDEACLDFPGGNTRTVIHASPFPMTFVNGKGAELTSLDGRVYVDFLGEYSASIFGHSNEKISQAVSEAMSKGWNYGGPNTYERELARKV
;
A
#
# COMPACT_ATOMS: atom_id res chain seq x y z
N MET A 1 17.61 -28.07 24.88
CA MET A 1 16.73 -26.97 25.33
C MET A 1 15.32 -27.48 25.17
N SER A 2 14.73 -27.89 26.29
CA SER A 2 13.47 -28.63 26.34
C SER A 2 12.31 -27.66 26.17
N ALA A 3 11.37 -27.98 25.28
CA ALA A 3 10.08 -27.32 25.19
C ALA A 3 9.27 -27.65 26.46
N ASN A 4 8.76 -26.64 27.14
CA ASN A 4 7.83 -26.83 28.25
C ASN A 4 6.46 -27.15 27.67
N THR A 5 6.00 -28.38 27.89
CA THR A 5 4.62 -28.81 27.63
C THR A 5 3.84 -28.63 28.93
N GLU A 6 2.87 -27.72 28.97
CA GLU A 6 1.87 -27.72 30.04
C GLU A 6 0.68 -28.59 29.60
N MET A 7 0.20 -29.42 30.54
CA MET A 7 -0.81 -30.46 30.34
C MET A 7 -2.06 -30.07 31.14
N ASP A 8 -3.22 -29.97 30.48
CA ASP A 8 -4.48 -29.63 31.13
C ASP A 8 -4.96 -30.74 32.08
N LEU A 9 -5.79 -30.36 33.06
CA LEU A 9 -6.21 -31.23 34.17
C LEU A 9 -7.09 -32.44 33.77
N ASP A 10 -7.49 -32.55 32.51
CA ASP A 10 -8.23 -33.71 31.97
C ASP A 10 -7.41 -34.59 31.01
N GLY A 11 -6.14 -34.26 30.76
CA GLY A 11 -5.24 -35.06 29.95
C GLY A 11 -5.50 -35.02 28.43
N SER A 12 -6.28 -34.05 27.94
CA SER A 12 -6.45 -33.82 26.50
C SER A 12 -5.39 -32.87 25.93
N GLU A 13 -4.81 -33.20 24.77
CA GLU A 13 -3.91 -32.32 24.03
C GLU A 13 -4.74 -31.29 23.24
N THR A 14 -4.81 -30.05 23.74
CA THR A 14 -5.40 -28.95 22.97
C THR A 14 -4.34 -28.36 22.03
N SER A 15 -4.44 -28.67 20.74
CA SER A 15 -3.66 -27.97 19.71
C SER A 15 -4.07 -26.49 19.68
N HIS A 16 -3.24 -25.62 20.24
CA HIS A 16 -3.44 -24.17 20.25
C HIS A 16 -3.54 -23.52 18.85
N PHE A 17 -3.33 -24.28 17.77
CA PHE A 17 -3.47 -23.79 16.39
C PHE A 17 -4.93 -23.77 15.89
N GLN A 18 -5.89 -24.32 16.65
CA GLN A 18 -7.31 -24.32 16.25
C GLN A 18 -8.12 -23.09 16.71
N LEU A 19 -7.51 -22.16 17.46
CA LEU A 19 -8.23 -21.01 18.04
C LEU A 19 -8.34 -19.76 17.15
N LEU A 20 -7.82 -19.78 15.92
CA LEU A 20 -7.98 -18.69 14.95
C LEU A 20 -9.11 -18.91 13.91
N ASP A 21 -9.78 -20.07 13.92
CA ASP A 21 -10.80 -20.41 12.90
C ASP A 21 -12.26 -20.19 13.39
N ALA A 22 -12.44 -19.69 14.61
CA ALA A 22 -13.76 -19.61 15.28
C ALA A 22 -14.62 -18.38 14.89
N SER A 23 -14.19 -17.56 13.93
CA SER A 23 -15.01 -16.46 13.38
C SER A 23 -15.25 -16.58 11.87
N ARG A 24 -15.02 -17.76 11.27
CA ARG A 24 -15.51 -18.02 9.91
C ARG A 24 -17.02 -18.17 9.95
N GLU A 25 -17.73 -17.05 9.96
CA GLU A 25 -19.03 -17.00 9.28
C GLU A 25 -18.86 -17.70 7.93
N SER A 26 -19.74 -18.64 7.64
CA SER A 26 -19.73 -19.37 6.37
C SER A 26 -19.86 -18.35 5.25
N TYR A 27 -18.73 -17.95 4.65
CA TYR A 27 -18.71 -17.05 3.51
C TYR A 27 -19.62 -17.63 2.43
N ASP A 28 -20.49 -16.80 1.85
CA ASP A 28 -21.33 -17.17 0.72
C ASP A 28 -20.44 -17.83 -0.36
N PRO A 29 -20.66 -19.11 -0.68
CA PRO A 29 -19.84 -19.83 -1.66
C PRO A 29 -19.82 -19.14 -3.03
N GLN A 30 -20.90 -18.43 -3.40
CA GLN A 30 -20.95 -17.67 -4.63
C GLN A 30 -20.04 -16.45 -4.58
N LEU A 31 -20.02 -15.73 -3.45
CA LEU A 31 -19.12 -14.59 -3.23
C LEU A 31 -17.66 -15.04 -3.22
N ALA A 32 -17.35 -16.16 -2.56
CA ALA A 32 -16.00 -16.72 -2.54
C ALA A 32 -15.51 -17.11 -3.94
N ALA A 33 -16.38 -17.73 -4.75
CA ALA A 33 -16.08 -18.06 -6.14
C ALA A 33 -15.84 -16.80 -6.98
N ALA A 34 -16.71 -15.78 -6.84
CA ALA A 34 -16.58 -14.51 -7.55
C ALA A 34 -15.28 -13.76 -7.18
N LEU A 35 -14.92 -13.73 -5.89
CA LEU A 35 -13.67 -13.14 -5.43
C LEU A 35 -12.47 -13.85 -6.07
N ARG A 36 -12.46 -15.19 -6.08
CA ARG A 36 -11.38 -15.96 -6.70
C ARG A 36 -11.26 -15.66 -8.19
N THR A 37 -12.37 -15.63 -8.93
CA THR A 37 -12.37 -15.24 -10.34
C THR A 37 -11.79 -13.84 -10.54
N ALA A 38 -12.19 -12.86 -9.72
CA ALA A 38 -11.67 -11.50 -9.80
C ALA A 38 -10.16 -11.43 -9.49
N GLN A 39 -9.68 -12.20 -8.50
CA GLN A 39 -8.25 -12.27 -8.16
C GLN A 39 -7.42 -12.94 -9.26
N ASP A 40 -7.94 -13.99 -9.88
CA ASP A 40 -7.30 -14.68 -11.00
C ASP A 40 -7.19 -13.75 -12.22
N GLU A 41 -8.28 -13.06 -12.59
CA GLU A 41 -8.30 -12.07 -13.67
C GLU A 41 -7.36 -10.89 -13.41
N TYR A 42 -7.34 -10.39 -12.17
CA TYR A 42 -6.40 -9.36 -11.73
C TYR A 42 -4.95 -9.83 -11.87
N SER A 43 -4.63 -11.04 -11.43
CA SER A 43 -3.27 -11.57 -11.49
C SER A 43 -2.80 -11.75 -12.93
N LEU A 44 -3.66 -12.31 -13.78
CA LEU A 44 -3.38 -12.49 -15.22
C LEU A 44 -3.18 -11.16 -15.96
N SER A 45 -3.88 -10.11 -15.52
CA SER A 45 -3.81 -8.78 -16.14
C SER A 45 -2.63 -7.92 -15.66
N ASN A 46 -1.98 -8.29 -14.56
CA ASN A 46 -0.94 -7.49 -13.92
C ASN A 46 0.35 -8.30 -13.58
N PRO A 47 0.91 -9.07 -14.52
CA PRO A 47 2.06 -9.94 -14.24
C PRO A 47 3.32 -9.17 -13.80
N LYS A 48 3.54 -7.94 -14.29
CA LYS A 48 4.72 -7.15 -13.88
C LYS A 48 4.57 -6.61 -12.46
N SER A 49 3.36 -6.18 -12.08
CA SER A 49 3.09 -5.76 -10.70
C SER A 49 3.23 -6.94 -9.72
N SER A 50 2.83 -8.15 -10.12
CA SER A 50 3.07 -9.37 -9.33
C SER A 50 4.57 -9.59 -9.08
N LEU A 51 5.36 -9.56 -10.15
CA LEU A 51 6.81 -9.76 -10.05
C LEU A 51 7.47 -8.66 -9.19
N ALA A 52 7.08 -7.41 -9.37
CA ALA A 52 7.60 -6.30 -8.56
C ALA A 52 7.26 -6.46 -7.07
N HIS A 53 6.11 -7.04 -6.73
CA HIS A 53 5.75 -7.36 -5.35
C HIS A 53 6.59 -8.51 -4.79
N ASP A 54 6.81 -9.57 -5.57
CA ASP A 54 7.67 -10.70 -5.17
C ASP A 54 9.10 -10.21 -4.89
N GLU A 55 9.64 -9.34 -5.76
CA GLU A 55 10.95 -8.71 -5.57
C GLU A 55 10.96 -7.84 -4.30
N ALA A 56 9.94 -7.01 -4.09
CA ALA A 56 9.85 -6.16 -2.89
C ALA A 56 9.76 -6.97 -1.59
N CYS A 57 9.17 -8.17 -1.62
CA CYS A 57 9.09 -9.05 -0.44
C CYS A 57 10.44 -9.58 0.02
N LEU A 58 11.48 -9.50 -0.82
CA LEU A 58 12.85 -9.86 -0.43
C LEU A 58 13.45 -8.83 0.54
N ASP A 59 13.04 -7.57 0.42
CA ASP A 59 13.61 -6.45 1.18
C ASP A 59 12.67 -5.95 2.30
N PHE A 60 11.35 -6.08 2.10
CA PHE A 60 10.34 -5.55 3.00
C PHE A 60 9.36 -6.65 3.46
N PRO A 61 8.99 -6.70 4.75
CA PRO A 61 7.93 -7.60 5.22
C PRO A 61 6.63 -7.36 4.45
N GLY A 62 6.15 -8.39 3.73
CA GLY A 62 4.97 -8.27 2.87
C GLY A 62 5.12 -7.27 1.72
N GLY A 63 6.36 -7.00 1.28
CA GLY A 63 6.65 -6.15 0.13
C GLY A 63 6.20 -4.70 0.29
N ASN A 64 6.19 -4.18 1.52
CA ASN A 64 5.50 -2.92 1.82
C ASN A 64 6.15 -2.11 2.96
N THR A 65 6.07 -0.77 2.87
CA THR A 65 6.52 0.20 3.89
C THR A 65 5.38 1.01 4.52
N ARG A 66 4.14 0.81 4.04
CA ARG A 66 2.91 1.49 4.48
C ARG A 66 1.71 0.56 4.34
N THR A 67 1.21 0.03 5.46
CA THR A 67 0.23 -1.08 5.48
C THR A 67 -1.01 -0.85 4.62
N VAL A 68 -1.50 0.39 4.51
CA VAL A 68 -2.76 0.70 3.81
C VAL A 68 -2.69 0.49 2.28
N ILE A 69 -1.48 0.45 1.69
CA ILE A 69 -1.33 0.21 0.24
C ILE A 69 -1.06 -1.28 -0.08
N HIS A 70 -1.06 -2.16 0.92
CA HIS A 70 -1.03 -3.59 0.70
C HIS A 70 -2.40 -4.09 0.21
N ALA A 71 -2.41 -5.00 -0.76
CA ALA A 71 -3.62 -5.62 -1.29
C ALA A 71 -3.36 -7.06 -1.70
N SER A 72 -4.37 -7.93 -1.57
CA SER A 72 -4.32 -9.30 -2.06
C SER A 72 -4.94 -9.39 -3.47
N PRO A 73 -4.34 -10.13 -4.41
CA PRO A 73 -3.20 -11.03 -4.23
C PRO A 73 -1.84 -10.31 -4.13
N PHE A 74 -1.71 -9.13 -4.72
CA PHE A 74 -0.54 -8.25 -4.61
C PHE A 74 -0.96 -6.80 -4.95
N PRO A 75 -0.24 -5.77 -4.46
CA PRO A 75 -0.53 -4.38 -4.81
C PRO A 75 -0.17 -4.05 -6.26
N MET A 76 -0.95 -3.16 -6.88
CA MET A 76 -0.62 -2.63 -8.21
C MET A 76 0.56 -1.68 -8.12
N THR A 77 1.53 -1.83 -9.01
CA THR A 77 2.65 -0.89 -9.13
C THR A 77 2.30 0.19 -10.13
N PHE A 78 2.40 1.47 -9.74
CA PHE A 78 2.25 2.61 -10.64
C PHE A 78 3.62 3.16 -11.06
N VAL A 79 3.75 3.55 -12.34
CA VAL A 79 5.02 4.04 -12.93
C VAL A 79 4.94 5.48 -13.41
N ASN A 80 3.73 6.03 -13.53
CA ASN A 80 3.54 7.41 -13.96
C ASN A 80 2.21 7.97 -13.43
N GLY A 81 2.14 9.29 -13.26
CA GLY A 81 0.93 10.00 -12.92
C GLY A 81 0.85 11.36 -13.60
N LYS A 82 -0.31 11.73 -14.12
CA LYS A 82 -0.56 13.03 -14.76
C LYS A 82 -1.99 13.51 -14.48
N GLY A 83 -2.15 14.72 -13.98
CA GLY A 83 -3.46 15.24 -13.59
C GLY A 83 -4.12 14.29 -12.58
N ALA A 84 -5.28 13.75 -12.91
CA ALA A 84 -6.01 12.77 -12.10
C ALA A 84 -5.85 11.32 -12.62
N GLU A 85 -4.82 11.04 -13.42
CA GLU A 85 -4.58 9.71 -13.98
C GLU A 85 -3.29 9.09 -13.46
N LEU A 86 -3.33 7.77 -13.24
CA LEU A 86 -2.18 6.93 -12.91
C LEU A 86 -2.00 5.85 -13.98
N THR A 87 -0.75 5.58 -14.35
CA THR A 87 -0.39 4.47 -15.25
C THR A 87 0.27 3.35 -14.47
N SER A 88 -0.28 2.14 -14.53
CA SER A 88 0.33 0.96 -13.91
C SER A 88 1.59 0.51 -14.65
N LEU A 89 2.42 -0.28 -13.97
CA LEU A 89 3.61 -0.93 -14.54
C LEU A 89 3.27 -1.84 -15.73
N ASP A 90 2.06 -2.41 -15.71
CA ASP A 90 1.49 -3.21 -16.78
C ASP A 90 0.88 -2.36 -17.92
N GLY A 91 0.92 -1.03 -17.81
CA GLY A 91 0.58 -0.08 -18.89
C GLY A 91 -0.89 0.35 -18.95
N ARG A 92 -1.70 -0.01 -17.96
CA ARG A 92 -3.11 0.43 -17.87
C ARG A 92 -3.19 1.83 -17.25
N VAL A 93 -4.09 2.66 -17.76
CA VAL A 93 -4.36 4.01 -17.22
C VAL A 93 -5.64 3.98 -16.41
N TYR A 94 -5.60 4.56 -15.21
CA TYR A 94 -6.70 4.63 -14.27
C TYR A 94 -6.97 6.10 -13.92
N VAL A 95 -8.25 6.44 -13.75
CA VAL A 95 -8.63 7.70 -13.08
C VAL A 95 -8.48 7.50 -11.58
N ASP A 96 -7.67 8.32 -10.93
CA ASP A 96 -7.39 8.25 -9.49
C ASP A 96 -8.49 8.94 -8.68
N PHE A 97 -9.35 8.12 -8.07
CA PHE A 97 -10.33 8.56 -7.08
C PHE A 97 -9.84 8.44 -5.63
N LEU A 98 -8.69 7.80 -5.40
CA LEU A 98 -8.09 7.67 -4.07
C LEU A 98 -7.39 8.98 -3.67
N GLY A 99 -6.67 9.60 -4.62
CA GLY A 99 -6.07 10.93 -4.45
C GLY A 99 -5.06 10.99 -3.29
N GLU A 100 -4.23 9.95 -3.15
CA GLU A 100 -3.29 9.77 -2.02
C GLU A 100 -3.96 9.99 -0.66
N TYR A 101 -5.11 9.33 -0.45
CA TYR A 101 -5.90 9.48 0.77
C TYR A 101 -6.18 10.95 1.10
N SER A 102 -6.56 11.73 0.07
CA SER A 102 -6.78 13.20 0.03
C SER A 102 -5.54 14.10 -0.09
N ALA A 103 -4.32 13.62 0.16
CA ALA A 103 -3.13 14.47 0.12
C ALA A 103 -2.78 14.95 -1.30
N SER A 104 -3.11 14.16 -2.33
CA SER A 104 -2.93 14.51 -3.74
C SER A 104 -4.16 15.20 -4.35
N ILE A 105 -4.83 16.07 -3.58
CA ILE A 105 -5.98 16.85 -4.06
C ILE A 105 -5.71 17.68 -5.32
N PHE A 106 -4.44 18.04 -5.56
CA PHE A 106 -4.02 18.80 -6.74
C PHE A 106 -3.64 17.92 -7.94
N GLY A 107 -3.80 16.60 -7.83
CA GLY A 107 -3.36 15.61 -8.81
C GLY A 107 -1.85 15.37 -8.80
N HIS A 108 -1.39 14.54 -9.73
CA HIS A 108 -0.02 14.00 -9.76
C HIS A 108 0.99 14.90 -10.48
N SER A 109 0.55 15.98 -11.13
CA SER A 109 1.42 16.80 -11.99
C SER A 109 1.02 18.28 -12.02
N ASN A 110 0.66 18.86 -10.87
CA ASN A 110 0.29 20.26 -10.79
C ASN A 110 1.50 21.18 -11.08
N GLU A 111 1.42 21.98 -12.14
CA GLU A 111 2.53 22.83 -12.61
C GLU A 111 3.00 23.83 -11.55
N LYS A 112 2.08 24.44 -10.78
CA LYS A 112 2.43 25.41 -9.74
C LYS A 112 3.21 24.76 -8.60
N ILE A 113 2.82 23.54 -8.21
CA ILE A 113 3.54 22.79 -7.16
C ILE A 113 4.92 22.37 -7.67
N SER A 114 5.02 21.84 -8.89
CA SER A 114 6.29 21.42 -9.49
C SER A 114 7.29 22.59 -9.60
N GLN A 115 6.81 23.76 -10.01
CA GLN A 115 7.62 24.99 -10.05
C GLN A 115 8.06 25.42 -8.64
N ALA A 116 7.14 25.46 -7.67
CA ALA A 116 7.47 25.84 -6.30
C ALA A 116 8.52 24.90 -5.65
N VAL A 117 8.42 23.60 -5.88
CA VAL A 117 9.43 22.62 -5.42
C VAL A 117 10.76 22.87 -6.12
N SER A 118 10.77 23.05 -7.44
CA SER A 118 11.99 23.30 -8.22
C SER A 118 12.71 24.59 -7.78
N GLU A 119 11.96 25.65 -7.51
CA GLU A 119 12.47 26.91 -6.97
C GLU A 119 12.99 26.79 -5.54
N ALA A 120 12.33 25.99 -4.70
CA ALA A 120 12.81 25.72 -3.35
C ALA A 120 14.15 24.95 -3.39
N MET A 121 14.24 23.92 -4.23
CA MET A 121 15.44 23.09 -4.37
C MET A 121 16.63 23.88 -4.95
N SER A 122 16.39 24.84 -5.87
CA SER A 122 17.47 25.63 -6.47
C SER A 122 18.16 26.59 -5.50
N LYS A 123 17.55 26.88 -4.34
CA LYS A 123 18.12 27.75 -3.29
C LYS A 123 18.90 26.96 -2.23
N GLY A 124 19.01 25.64 -2.38
CA GLY A 124 19.63 24.74 -1.42
C GLY A 124 18.67 24.26 -0.33
N TRP A 125 19.10 23.23 0.40
CA TRP A 125 18.32 22.56 1.45
C TRP A 125 19.18 22.32 2.69
N ASN A 126 18.54 21.96 3.81
CA ASN A 126 19.20 21.66 5.08
C ASN A 126 20.05 22.81 5.65
N TYR A 127 19.48 24.01 5.74
CA TYR A 127 20.20 25.22 6.18
C TYR A 127 20.71 25.21 7.64
N GLY A 128 20.25 24.28 8.48
CA GLY A 128 20.59 24.29 9.92
C GLY A 128 20.02 25.50 10.70
N GLY A 129 19.10 26.26 10.08
CA GLY A 129 18.44 27.43 10.66
C GLY A 129 17.10 27.73 9.96
N PRO A 130 16.31 28.69 10.49
CA PRO A 130 15.00 29.05 9.94
C PRO A 130 15.12 29.65 8.53
N ASN A 131 14.07 29.50 7.72
CA ASN A 131 14.01 30.08 6.38
C ASN A 131 12.79 31.01 6.20
N THR A 132 12.73 31.75 5.09
CA THR A 132 11.65 32.73 4.88
C THR A 132 10.28 32.09 4.61
N TYR A 133 10.25 30.86 4.08
CA TYR A 133 9.01 30.18 3.69
C TYR A 133 8.16 29.76 4.89
N GLU A 134 8.78 29.40 6.02
CA GLU A 134 8.05 28.96 7.22
C GLU A 134 7.10 30.05 7.74
N ARG A 135 7.57 31.31 7.77
CA ARG A 135 6.77 32.46 8.21
C ARG A 135 5.69 32.83 7.20
N GLU A 136 5.99 32.69 5.91
CA GLU A 136 4.99 32.95 4.86
C GLU A 136 3.86 31.93 4.89
N LEU A 137 4.16 30.65 5.12
CA LEU A 137 3.15 29.61 5.27
C LEU A 137 2.30 29.85 6.52
N ALA A 138 2.91 30.17 7.66
CA ALA A 138 2.20 30.42 8.92
C ALA A 138 1.19 31.59 8.84
N ARG A 139 1.35 32.51 7.89
CA ARG A 139 0.39 33.61 7.68
C ARG A 139 -0.82 33.22 6.82
N LYS A 140 -0.77 32.07 6.15
CA LYS A 140 -1.80 31.58 5.21
C LYS A 140 -2.69 30.49 5.80
N VAL A 141 -2.31 29.96 6.97
CA VAL A 141 -3.05 28.95 7.74
C VAL A 141 -3.66 29.65 8.95
#